data_AF-A0A524G5Z0-F1
#
_entry.id   AF-A0A524G5Z0-F1
#
_cell.length_a   1.000
_cell.length_b   1.000
_cell.length_c   1.000
_cell.angle_alpha   90.00
_cell.angle_beta   90.00
_cell.angle_gamma   90.00
#
_symmetry.space_group_name_H-M   'P 1'
#
loop_
_entity.id
_entity.type
_entity.pdbx_description
1 polymer ?
#
loop_
_entity_poly.entity_id
_entity_poly.type
_entity_poly.pdbx_seq_one_letter_code
_entity_poly.pdbx_strand_id
1 'polypeptide(L)'
;MKEPDTYHIQKGRLVKMHNPGAFGRGDCYLVDAGLKIYLWIGPKSTVDEKFLTAAAAVMRDAERMGKADIDRIEGGNEPAEFKALFDDFRLTDQDTEGILKKVRMETHEYKLWKVHRNGDETFFAEVPLDKSSLKSDDVFILDTWDDIFIWRGKESSAREKFDATILARRYDAERVGVQDIELIDEGNEPKEFLNAFP
;
A
#
# COMPACT_ATOMS: atom_id res chain seq x y z
N MET A 1 17.74 3.71 38.16
CA MET A 1 16.84 2.54 37.98
C MET A 1 17.46 1.69 36.88
N LYS A 2 17.28 0.37 36.81
CA LYS A 2 17.79 -0.36 35.63
C LYS A 2 16.89 0.01 34.44
N GLU A 3 17.48 0.47 33.34
CA GLU A 3 16.72 0.78 32.13
C GLU A 3 15.92 -0.44 31.65
N PRO A 4 14.69 -0.25 31.14
CA PRO A 4 13.84 -1.34 30.69
C PRO A 4 14.42 -2.02 29.45
N ASP A 5 14.11 -3.30 29.29
CA ASP A 5 14.47 -4.03 28.08
C ASP A 5 13.70 -3.45 26.90
N THR A 6 14.40 -2.81 25.96
CA THR A 6 13.77 -2.15 24.80
C THR A 6 14.14 -2.87 23.51
N TYR A 7 13.14 -3.10 22.66
CA TYR A 7 13.28 -3.75 21.38
C TYR A 7 12.85 -2.80 20.27
N HIS A 8 13.76 -2.52 19.34
CA HIS A 8 13.46 -1.77 18.13
C HIS A 8 12.89 -2.73 17.08
N ILE A 9 11.74 -2.40 16.51
CA ILE A 9 11.23 -3.14 15.36
C ILE A 9 12.03 -2.79 14.12
N GLN A 10 12.68 -3.78 13.52
CA GLN A 10 13.45 -3.61 12.31
C GLN A 10 13.14 -4.75 11.34
N LYS A 11 12.63 -4.43 10.15
CA LYS A 11 12.40 -5.40 9.05
C LYS A 11 11.66 -6.66 9.52
N GLY A 12 10.58 -6.48 10.28
CA GLY A 12 9.73 -7.57 10.78
C GLY A 12 10.34 -8.38 11.92
N ARG A 13 11.33 -7.84 12.65
CA ARG A 13 11.97 -8.50 13.80
C ARG A 13 12.08 -7.57 15.00
N LEU A 14 12.05 -8.15 16.20
CA LEU A 14 12.39 -7.44 17.45
C LEU A 14 13.90 -7.49 17.65
N VAL A 15 14.56 -6.33 17.57
CA VAL A 15 16.00 -6.20 17.80
C VAL A 15 16.23 -5.56 19.16
N LYS A 16 16.79 -6.32 20.11
CA LYS A 16 17.07 -5.81 21.46
C LYS A 16 18.14 -4.72 21.40
N MET A 17 17.84 -3.57 21.99
CA MET A 17 18.78 -2.45 22.08
C MET A 17 19.80 -2.70 23.20
N HIS A 18 21.06 -2.40 22.93
CA HIS A 18 22.11 -2.45 23.96
C HIS A 18 22.07 -1.21 24.87
N ASN A 19 21.84 -0.03 24.30
CA ASN A 19 21.74 1.26 24.99
C ASN A 19 20.43 1.94 24.55
N PRO A 20 19.31 1.70 25.25
CA PRO A 20 18.03 2.33 24.92
C PRO A 20 18.02 3.84 25.26
N GLY A 21 16.98 4.55 24.82
CA GLY A 21 16.78 5.99 25.10
C GLY A 21 16.59 6.87 23.86
N ALA A 22 17.12 6.45 22.71
CA ALA A 22 16.87 7.11 21.43
C ALA A 22 15.72 6.44 20.67
N PHE A 23 14.69 7.20 20.31
CA PHE A 23 13.50 6.71 19.60
C PHE A 23 13.34 7.41 18.24
N GLY A 24 13.36 6.64 17.16
CA GLY A 24 13.16 7.12 15.79
C GLY A 24 11.71 7.40 15.47
N ARG A 25 11.41 8.60 14.96
CA ARG A 25 10.04 9.02 14.59
C ARG A 25 9.43 8.17 13.47
N GLY A 26 10.26 7.51 12.66
CA GLY A 26 9.86 6.59 11.60
C GLY A 26 9.67 5.14 12.05
N ASP A 27 9.96 4.79 13.30
CA ASP A 27 9.98 3.39 13.73
C ASP A 27 8.96 3.09 14.85
N CYS A 28 8.83 1.81 15.22
CA CYS A 28 8.16 1.39 16.47
C CYS A 28 9.11 0.66 17.43
N TYR A 29 8.81 0.74 18.72
CA TYR A 29 9.61 0.12 19.78
C TYR A 29 8.69 -0.53 20.83
N LEU A 30 9.12 -1.71 21.31
CA LEU A 30 8.52 -2.38 22.46
C LEU A 30 9.41 -2.14 23.69
N VAL A 31 8.89 -1.48 24.71
CA VAL A 31 9.60 -1.25 25.98
C VAL A 31 9.02 -2.15 27.05
N ASP A 32 9.82 -3.08 27.55
CA ASP A 32 9.42 -4.07 28.54
C ASP A 32 9.99 -3.70 29.92
N ALA A 33 9.13 -3.14 30.76
CA ALA A 33 9.44 -2.73 32.13
C ALA A 33 8.86 -3.72 33.18
N GLY A 34 8.70 -5.00 32.81
CA GLY A 34 8.18 -6.03 33.71
C GLY A 34 6.64 -6.09 33.71
N LEU A 35 5.98 -5.59 34.76
CA LEU A 35 4.51 -5.57 34.79
C LEU A 35 3.90 -4.39 34.04
N LYS A 36 4.73 -3.53 33.43
CA LYS A 36 4.30 -2.58 32.41
C LYS A 36 5.03 -2.85 31.10
N ILE A 37 4.29 -2.88 30.01
CA ILE A 37 4.79 -3.00 28.65
C ILE A 37 4.30 -1.79 27.88
N TYR A 38 5.20 -1.08 27.20
CA TYR A 38 4.85 0.07 26.40
C TYR A 38 5.07 -0.22 24.91
N LEU A 39 4.08 0.15 24.10
CA LEU A 39 4.20 0.25 22.65
C LEU A 39 4.50 1.69 22.33
N TRP A 40 5.75 2.02 22.03
CA TRP A 40 6.09 3.33 21.51
C TRP A 40 5.89 3.33 19.99
N ILE A 41 5.00 4.18 19.50
CA ILE A 41 4.60 4.24 18.09
C ILE A 41 5.07 5.55 17.48
N GLY A 42 6.06 5.47 16.57
CA GLY A 42 6.53 6.64 15.83
C GLY A 42 5.43 7.24 14.95
N PRO A 43 5.37 8.58 14.82
CA PRO A 43 4.33 9.22 14.02
C PRO A 43 4.44 8.91 12.51
N LYS A 44 5.63 8.51 12.03
CA LYS A 44 5.89 8.17 10.62
C LYS A 44 6.02 6.67 10.37
N SER A 45 5.85 5.83 11.39
CA SER A 45 6.04 4.38 11.27
C SER A 45 4.99 3.70 10.39
N THR A 46 5.39 2.58 9.80
CA THR A 46 4.55 1.82 8.86
C THR A 46 3.60 0.87 9.59
N VAL A 47 2.59 0.37 8.87
CA VAL A 47 1.55 -0.49 9.47
C VAL A 47 2.11 -1.83 9.95
N ASP A 48 3.12 -2.37 9.28
CA ASP A 48 3.77 -3.63 9.66
C ASP A 48 4.56 -3.50 10.97
N GLU A 49 5.24 -2.37 11.20
CA GLU A 49 5.94 -2.12 12.45
C GLU A 49 4.97 -1.99 13.63
N LYS A 50 3.87 -1.25 13.42
CA LYS A 50 2.78 -1.11 14.41
C LYS A 50 2.18 -2.46 14.76
N PHE A 51 1.92 -3.29 13.74
CA PHE A 51 1.38 -4.63 13.91
C PHE A 51 2.31 -5.51 14.75
N LEU A 52 3.60 -5.59 14.40
CA LEU A 52 4.54 -6.44 15.13
C LEU A 52 4.75 -5.98 16.57
N THR A 53 4.77 -4.67 16.81
CA THR A 53 4.88 -4.11 18.17
C THR A 53 3.69 -4.54 19.03
N ALA A 54 2.47 -4.43 18.50
CA ALA A 54 1.25 -4.82 19.21
C ALA A 54 1.17 -6.34 19.46
N ALA A 55 1.45 -7.14 18.43
CA ALA A 55 1.47 -8.59 18.56
C ALA A 55 2.49 -9.05 19.61
N ALA A 56 3.69 -8.47 19.61
CA ALA A 56 4.73 -8.81 20.56
C ALA A 56 4.37 -8.41 22.00
N ALA A 57 3.72 -7.25 22.20
CA ALA A 57 3.25 -6.85 23.53
C ALA A 57 2.26 -7.86 24.13
N VAL A 58 1.27 -8.30 23.33
CA VAL A 58 0.30 -9.31 23.74
C VAL A 58 0.97 -10.65 24.04
N MET A 59 1.96 -11.06 23.23
CA MET A 59 2.73 -12.28 23.50
C MET A 59 3.49 -12.21 24.83
N ARG A 60 4.12 -11.06 25.13
CA ARG A 60 4.84 -10.83 26.40
C ARG A 60 3.92 -10.83 27.61
N ASP A 61 2.74 -10.25 27.49
CA ASP A 61 1.74 -10.31 28.56
C ASP A 61 1.19 -11.73 28.76
N ALA A 62 0.97 -12.48 27.68
CA ALA A 62 0.57 -13.89 27.75
C ALA A 62 1.62 -14.77 28.46
N GLU A 63 2.92 -14.55 28.21
CA GLU A 63 4.03 -15.19 28.96
C GLU A 63 3.94 -14.91 30.47
N ARG A 64 3.28 -13.81 30.85
CA ARG A 64 3.08 -13.35 32.24
C ARG A 64 1.68 -13.65 32.75
N MET A 65 0.92 -14.51 32.06
CA MET A 65 -0.45 -14.88 32.40
C MET A 65 -1.42 -13.68 32.47
N GLY A 66 -1.24 -12.68 31.61
CA GLY A 66 -2.16 -11.54 31.54
C GLY A 66 -2.00 -10.53 32.69
N LYS A 67 -0.83 -10.52 33.35
CA LYS A 67 -0.58 -9.69 34.54
C LYS A 67 0.13 -8.38 34.22
N ALA A 68 0.64 -8.22 33.01
CA ALA A 68 1.28 -6.98 32.61
C ALA A 68 0.22 -6.00 32.09
N ASP A 69 0.37 -4.74 32.45
CA ASP A 69 -0.40 -3.64 31.89
C ASP A 69 0.27 -3.18 30.59
N ILE A 70 -0.52 -2.98 29.53
CA ILE A 70 -0.03 -2.64 28.19
C ILE A 70 -0.46 -1.22 27.84
N ASP A 71 0.50 -0.31 27.77
CA ASP A 71 0.28 1.10 27.45
C ASP A 71 0.76 1.43 26.02
N ARG A 72 -0.04 2.21 25.29
CA ARG A 72 0.38 2.78 24.00
C ARG A 72 0.90 4.20 24.20
N ILE A 73 2.11 4.46 23.72
CA ILE A 73 2.78 5.76 23.75
C ILE A 73 2.88 6.32 22.34
N GLU A 74 2.37 7.54 22.15
CA GLU A 74 2.47 8.24 20.87
C GLU A 74 3.79 9.01 20.79
N GLY A 75 4.61 8.70 19.79
CA GLY A 75 5.92 9.31 19.60
C GLY A 75 5.84 10.83 19.38
N GLY A 76 6.55 11.60 20.19
CA GLY A 76 6.47 13.05 20.25
C GLY A 76 5.49 13.61 21.29
N ASN A 77 4.68 12.76 21.93
CA ASN A 77 3.74 13.13 22.99
C ASN A 77 3.89 12.22 24.22
N GLU A 78 5.13 11.89 24.59
CA GLU A 78 5.41 10.97 25.68
C GLU A 78 5.12 11.59 27.06
N PRO A 79 4.42 10.85 27.94
CA PRO A 79 4.31 11.19 29.35
C PRO A 79 5.67 11.34 30.03
N ALA A 80 5.74 12.21 31.05
CA ALA A 80 6.98 12.42 31.81
C ALA A 80 7.49 11.13 32.46
N GLU A 81 6.58 10.29 32.95
CA GLU A 81 6.89 8.98 33.55
C GLU A 81 7.55 8.01 32.57
N PHE A 82 7.15 8.01 31.30
CA PHE A 82 7.76 7.17 30.28
C PHE A 82 9.19 7.65 29.96
N LYS A 83 9.36 8.97 29.79
CA LYS A 83 10.68 9.56 29.51
C LYS A 83 11.67 9.31 30.65
N ALA A 84 11.19 9.32 31.89
CA ALA A 84 12.02 9.06 33.08
C ALA A 84 12.50 7.60 33.22
N LEU A 85 12.05 6.68 32.37
CA LEU A 85 12.55 5.30 32.32
C LEU A 85 13.96 5.18 31.74
N PHE A 86 14.42 6.20 31.01
CA PHE A 86 15.69 6.22 30.29
C PHE A 86 16.58 7.32 30.82
N ASP A 87 17.90 7.08 30.87
CA ASP A 87 18.86 8.08 31.36
C ASP A 87 18.97 9.29 30.42
N ASP A 88 18.89 9.07 29.10
CA ASP A 88 18.86 10.10 28.05
C ASP A 88 17.77 9.79 27.02
N PHE A 89 16.52 10.18 27.32
CA PHE A 89 15.42 10.08 26.36
C PHE A 89 15.55 11.14 25.26
N ARG A 90 15.58 10.71 24.00
CA ARG A 90 15.63 11.61 22.84
C ARG A 90 14.88 11.06 21.64
N LEU A 91 14.32 11.98 20.86
CA LEU A 91 13.70 11.70 19.58
C LEU A 91 14.70 11.90 18.45
N THR A 92 14.66 11.02 17.46
CA THR A 92 15.49 11.09 16.26
C THR A 92 14.64 10.96 14.99
N ASP A 93 15.23 11.26 13.84
CA ASP A 93 14.61 11.04 12.53
C ASP A 93 14.95 9.67 11.93
N GLN A 94 15.39 8.70 12.75
CA GLN A 94 15.58 7.33 12.31
C GLN A 94 14.26 6.72 11.81
N ASP A 95 14.37 5.99 10.70
CA ASP A 95 13.26 5.40 9.96
C ASP A 95 13.77 4.15 9.22
N THR A 96 13.36 2.97 9.67
CA THR A 96 13.72 1.68 9.10
C THR A 96 12.71 1.30 8.04
N GLU A 97 13.18 0.96 6.83
CA GLU A 97 12.27 0.52 5.77
C GLU A 97 11.41 -0.68 6.21
N GLY A 98 10.09 -0.50 6.14
CA GLY A 98 9.10 -1.54 6.44
C GLY A 98 9.16 -2.74 5.48
N ILE A 99 8.54 -3.84 5.88
CA ILE A 99 8.57 -5.10 5.10
C ILE A 99 7.50 -5.15 4.00
N LEU A 100 6.49 -4.29 4.10
CA LEU A 100 5.44 -4.22 3.10
C LEU A 100 5.97 -3.49 1.88
N LYS A 101 6.19 -4.24 0.81
CA LYS A 101 6.46 -3.66 -0.48
C LYS A 101 5.15 -3.07 -1.02
N LYS A 102 5.20 -1.83 -1.53
CA LYS A 102 4.16 -1.37 -2.45
C LYS A 102 4.03 -2.44 -3.52
N VAL A 103 2.79 -2.86 -3.80
CA VAL A 103 2.50 -3.83 -4.85
C VAL A 103 3.02 -3.24 -6.16
N ARG A 104 4.26 -3.57 -6.52
CA ARG A 104 4.81 -3.48 -7.87
C ARG A 104 4.84 -4.91 -8.35
N MET A 105 3.69 -5.37 -8.82
CA MET A 105 3.58 -6.71 -9.39
C MET A 105 4.21 -6.62 -10.77
N GLU A 106 5.43 -7.16 -10.93
CA GLU A 106 6.07 -7.33 -12.24
C GLU A 106 5.29 -8.28 -13.17
N THR A 107 4.19 -8.88 -12.69
CA THR A 107 3.41 -9.90 -13.39
C THR A 107 1.90 -9.71 -13.19
N HIS A 108 1.35 -8.55 -13.57
CA HIS A 108 -0.03 -8.58 -14.06
C HIS A 108 0.04 -8.82 -15.56
N GLU A 109 -0.55 -9.92 -16.03
CA GLU A 109 -0.86 -10.07 -17.43
C GLU A 109 -1.79 -8.91 -17.79
N TYR A 110 -1.31 -7.98 -18.63
CA TYR A 110 -2.17 -6.90 -19.09
C TYR A 110 -3.42 -7.49 -19.71
N LYS A 111 -4.55 -6.88 -19.44
CA LYS A 111 -5.82 -7.36 -19.95
C LYS A 111 -6.35 -6.39 -20.97
N LEU A 112 -6.79 -6.95 -22.10
CA LEU A 112 -7.49 -6.20 -23.11
C LEU A 112 -8.97 -6.57 -23.04
N TRP A 113 -9.82 -5.56 -23.00
CA TRP A 113 -11.26 -5.74 -22.95
C TRP A 113 -11.91 -5.02 -24.12
N LYS A 114 -12.82 -5.70 -24.80
CA LYS A 114 -13.67 -5.11 -25.82
C LYS A 114 -14.92 -4.51 -25.18
N VAL A 115 -15.24 -3.27 -25.53
CA VAL A 115 -16.48 -2.56 -25.21
C VAL A 115 -17.25 -2.40 -26.53
N HIS A 116 -18.37 -3.08 -26.64
CA HIS A 116 -19.24 -3.06 -27.81
C HIS A 116 -20.67 -2.75 -27.40
N ARG A 117 -21.44 -2.06 -28.23
CA ARG A 117 -22.84 -1.78 -27.96
C ARG A 117 -23.73 -2.27 -29.10
N ASN A 118 -24.68 -3.13 -28.75
CA ASN A 118 -25.74 -3.55 -29.67
C ASN A 118 -27.09 -3.02 -29.17
N GLY A 119 -27.62 -2.01 -29.86
CA GLY A 119 -28.83 -1.29 -29.42
C GLY A 119 -28.63 -0.55 -28.10
N ASP A 120 -29.37 -0.97 -27.08
CA ASP A 120 -29.32 -0.35 -25.74
C ASP A 120 -28.44 -1.11 -24.74
N GLU A 121 -27.85 -2.24 -25.14
CA GLU A 121 -27.02 -3.06 -24.26
C GLU A 121 -25.53 -2.92 -24.60
N THR A 122 -24.72 -2.71 -23.55
CA THR A 122 -23.27 -2.63 -23.64
C THR A 122 -22.66 -3.95 -23.21
N PHE A 123 -21.88 -4.55 -24.10
CA PHE A 123 -21.13 -5.78 -23.89
C PHE A 123 -19.69 -5.44 -23.55
N PHE A 124 -19.18 -6.12 -22.52
CA PHE A 124 -17.81 -6.01 -22.06
C PHE A 124 -17.23 -7.41 -21.92
N ALA A 125 -16.16 -7.70 -22.67
CA ALA A 125 -15.57 -9.03 -22.72
C ALA A 125 -14.05 -8.96 -22.81
N GLU A 126 -13.36 -9.83 -22.07
CA GLU A 126 -11.92 -10.02 -22.18
C GLU A 126 -11.60 -10.61 -23.57
N VAL A 127 -10.60 -10.04 -24.23
CA VAL A 127 -10.12 -10.48 -25.54
C VAL A 127 -8.61 -10.74 -25.46
N PRO A 128 -8.03 -11.50 -26.41
CA PRO A 128 -6.59 -11.71 -26.44
C PRO A 128 -5.81 -10.39 -26.42
N LEU A 129 -4.77 -10.31 -25.59
CA LEU A 129 -3.83 -9.20 -25.52
C LEU A 129 -2.95 -9.18 -26.77
N ASP A 130 -3.50 -8.70 -27.88
CA ASP A 130 -2.84 -8.63 -29.18
C ASP A 130 -3.38 -7.43 -29.97
N LYS A 131 -2.51 -6.75 -30.73
CA LYS A 131 -2.90 -5.58 -31.54
C LYS A 131 -3.98 -5.93 -32.57
N SER A 132 -4.03 -7.16 -33.06
CA SER A 132 -5.04 -7.63 -34.00
C SER A 132 -6.45 -7.75 -33.39
N SER A 133 -6.57 -7.77 -32.05
CA SER A 133 -7.86 -7.70 -31.36
C SER A 133 -8.53 -6.34 -31.50
N LEU A 134 -7.76 -5.26 -31.70
CA LEU A 134 -8.29 -3.89 -31.84
C LEU A 134 -9.06 -3.75 -33.15
N LYS A 135 -10.39 -3.70 -33.08
CA LYS A 135 -11.28 -3.52 -34.22
C LYS A 135 -11.79 -2.08 -34.30
N SER A 136 -11.72 -1.48 -35.48
CA SER A 136 -12.04 -0.07 -35.71
C SER A 136 -13.49 0.31 -35.36
N ASP A 137 -14.41 -0.65 -35.37
CA ASP A 137 -15.84 -0.48 -35.05
C ASP A 137 -16.15 -0.52 -33.55
N ASP A 138 -15.14 -0.74 -32.69
CA ASP A 138 -15.32 -0.92 -31.25
C ASP A 138 -14.36 -0.06 -30.41
N VAL A 139 -14.60 -0.05 -29.09
CA VAL A 139 -13.71 0.57 -28.11
C VAL A 139 -13.05 -0.53 -27.28
N PHE A 140 -11.79 -0.32 -26.89
CA PHE A 140 -11.03 -1.29 -26.10
C PHE A 140 -10.43 -0.62 -24.88
N ILE A 141 -10.44 -1.33 -23.75
CA ILE A 141 -9.77 -0.93 -22.52
C ILE A 141 -8.57 -1.83 -22.34
N LEU A 142 -7.38 -1.25 -22.36
CA LEU A 142 -6.13 -1.93 -22.01
C LEU A 142 -5.77 -1.56 -20.58
N ASP A 143 -5.82 -2.56 -19.72
CA ASP A 143 -5.48 -2.46 -18.31
C ASP A 143 -4.03 -2.91 -18.10
N THR A 144 -3.17 -1.94 -17.79
CA THR A 144 -1.75 -2.16 -17.48
C THR A 144 -1.44 -1.98 -16.00
N TRP A 145 -2.47 -2.12 -15.15
CA TRP A 145 -2.44 -1.91 -13.71
C TRP A 145 -2.32 -0.44 -13.28
N ASP A 146 -1.16 0.16 -13.50
CA ASP A 146 -0.87 1.55 -13.10
C ASP A 146 -1.51 2.55 -14.08
N ASP A 147 -1.53 2.22 -15.37
CA ASP A 147 -2.21 2.99 -16.42
C ASP A 147 -3.39 2.21 -17.02
N ILE A 148 -4.46 2.92 -17.35
CA ILE A 148 -5.62 2.38 -18.06
C ILE A 148 -5.78 3.15 -19.38
N PHE A 149 -5.56 2.47 -20.50
CA PHE A 149 -5.74 3.08 -21.82
C PHE A 149 -7.10 2.73 -22.41
N ILE A 150 -7.80 3.73 -22.93
CA ILE A 150 -9.06 3.56 -23.66
C ILE A 150 -8.81 3.84 -25.13
N TRP A 151 -8.63 2.78 -25.92
CA TRP A 151 -8.45 2.87 -27.36
C TRP A 151 -9.81 2.96 -28.08
N ARG A 152 -9.99 4.01 -28.86
CA ARG A 152 -11.25 4.34 -29.53
C ARG A 152 -11.14 4.09 -31.03
N GLY A 153 -11.76 3.02 -31.51
CA GLY A 153 -11.86 2.74 -32.94
C GLY A 153 -12.52 3.90 -33.68
N LYS A 154 -12.06 4.20 -34.89
CA LYS A 154 -12.54 5.34 -35.68
C LYS A 154 -14.00 5.20 -36.11
N GLU A 155 -14.52 3.97 -36.19
CA GLU A 155 -15.90 3.62 -36.55
C GLU A 155 -16.78 3.32 -35.32
N SER A 156 -16.20 3.30 -34.11
CA SER A 156 -16.94 3.09 -32.87
C SER A 156 -17.89 4.24 -32.53
N SER A 157 -19.01 3.90 -31.90
CA SER A 157 -20.07 4.83 -31.56
C SER A 157 -19.70 5.75 -30.39
N ALA A 158 -20.31 6.94 -30.34
CA ALA A 158 -20.15 7.86 -29.22
C ALA A 158 -20.60 7.26 -27.87
N ARG A 159 -21.58 6.34 -27.90
CA ARG A 159 -22.06 5.64 -26.71
C ARG A 159 -21.04 4.63 -26.18
N GLU A 160 -20.39 3.84 -27.06
CA GLU A 160 -19.31 2.93 -26.64
C GLU A 160 -18.15 3.69 -26.02
N LYS A 161 -17.76 4.83 -26.61
CA LYS A 161 -16.70 5.70 -26.07
C LYS A 161 -17.05 6.23 -24.67
N PHE A 162 -18.31 6.62 -24.47
CA PHE A 162 -18.81 7.05 -23.17
C PHE A 162 -18.82 5.91 -22.15
N ASP A 163 -19.39 4.77 -22.51
CA ASP A 163 -19.51 3.60 -21.62
C ASP A 163 -18.12 3.08 -21.20
N ALA A 164 -17.17 3.01 -22.12
CA ALA A 164 -15.79 2.61 -21.83
C ALA A 164 -15.13 3.54 -20.80
N THR A 165 -15.37 4.85 -20.91
CA THR A 165 -14.86 5.84 -19.95
C THR A 165 -15.45 5.62 -18.55
N ILE A 166 -16.74 5.29 -18.46
CA ILE A 166 -17.38 4.97 -17.18
C ILE A 166 -16.83 3.66 -16.60
N LEU A 167 -16.61 2.64 -17.43
CA LEU A 167 -16.03 1.37 -17.01
C LEU A 167 -14.59 1.53 -16.49
N ALA A 168 -13.74 2.25 -17.22
CA ALA A 168 -12.36 2.54 -16.79
C ALA A 168 -12.31 3.27 -15.44
N ARG A 169 -13.20 4.26 -15.23
CA ARG A 169 -13.29 4.98 -13.93
C ARG A 169 -13.76 4.10 -12.78
N ARG A 170 -14.60 3.09 -13.03
CA ARG A 170 -14.96 2.11 -11.99
C ARG A 170 -13.76 1.23 -11.64
N TYR A 171 -13.00 0.80 -12.64
CA TYR A 171 -11.77 0.04 -12.42
C TYR A 171 -10.72 0.82 -11.60
N ASP A 172 -10.54 2.12 -11.89
CA ASP A 172 -9.68 3.01 -11.10
C ASP A 172 -10.18 3.10 -9.64
N ALA A 173 -11.49 3.31 -9.43
CA ALA A 173 -12.06 3.44 -8.08
C ALA A 173 -11.94 2.17 -7.21
N GLU A 174 -11.77 0.99 -7.80
CA GLU A 174 -11.61 -0.28 -7.07
C GLU A 174 -10.17 -0.53 -6.60
N ARG A 175 -9.19 0.26 -7.04
CA ARG A 175 -7.77 0.06 -6.74
C ARG A 175 -7.24 1.10 -5.74
N VAL A 176 -6.28 0.69 -4.92
CA VAL A 176 -5.57 1.61 -4.02
C VAL A 176 -4.51 2.36 -4.83
N GLY A 177 -4.70 3.66 -4.98
CA GLY A 177 -3.79 4.54 -5.72
C GLY A 177 -4.58 5.45 -6.65
N VAL A 178 -3.88 6.20 -7.50
CA VAL A 178 -4.46 6.88 -8.66
C VAL A 178 -3.96 6.11 -9.88
N GLN A 179 -4.85 5.69 -10.76
CA GLN A 179 -4.47 5.18 -12.08
C GLN A 179 -4.67 6.29 -13.12
N ASP A 180 -3.70 6.44 -14.02
CA ASP A 180 -3.82 7.41 -15.11
C ASP A 180 -4.69 6.80 -16.22
N ILE A 181 -5.84 7.43 -16.49
CA ILE A 181 -6.74 7.04 -17.58
C ILE A 181 -6.41 7.87 -18.83
N GLU A 182 -5.89 7.22 -19.87
CA GLU A 182 -5.55 7.86 -21.13
C GLU A 182 -6.54 7.49 -22.25
N LEU A 183 -7.06 8.49 -22.95
CA LEU A 183 -7.93 8.30 -24.11
C LEU A 183 -7.11 8.32 -25.39
N ILE A 184 -7.14 7.23 -26.15
CA ILE A 184 -6.40 7.06 -27.40
C ILE A 184 -7.40 7.00 -28.55
N ASP A 185 -7.17 7.76 -29.62
CA ASP A 185 -7.90 7.61 -30.89
C ASP A 185 -7.09 6.72 -31.84
N GLU A 186 -7.77 5.81 -32.56
CA GLU A 186 -7.16 4.97 -33.59
C GLU A 186 -6.30 5.80 -34.57
N GLY A 187 -5.04 5.36 -34.76
CA GLY A 187 -4.05 6.03 -35.59
C GLY A 187 -3.22 7.10 -34.88
N ASN A 188 -3.51 7.38 -33.60
CA ASN A 188 -2.74 8.29 -32.75
C ASN A 188 -2.22 7.58 -31.48
N GLU A 189 -1.86 6.30 -31.58
CA GLU A 189 -1.40 5.51 -30.45
C GLU A 189 -0.02 5.99 -29.95
N PRO A 190 0.13 6.32 -28.65
CA PRO A 190 1.43 6.61 -28.06
C PRO A 190 2.31 5.35 -28.00
N LYS A 191 3.63 5.54 -27.87
CA LYS A 191 4.59 4.43 -27.83
C LYS A 191 4.36 3.54 -26.62
N GLU A 192 3.99 4.15 -25.51
CA GLU A 192 3.68 3.54 -24.22
C GLU A 192 2.57 2.50 -24.38
N PHE A 193 1.46 2.86 -25.03
CA PHE A 193 0.39 1.93 -25.39
C PHE A 193 0.87 0.82 -26.33
N LEU A 194 1.63 1.16 -27.38
CA LEU A 194 2.08 0.17 -28.35
C LEU A 194 3.07 -0.86 -27.78
N ASN A 195 3.84 -0.47 -26.76
CA ASN A 195 4.79 -1.32 -26.05
C ASN A 195 4.14 -2.20 -24.98
N ALA A 196 2.86 -1.96 -24.67
CA ALA A 196 2.13 -2.75 -23.69
C ALA A 196 1.63 -4.10 -24.26
N PHE A 197 1.66 -4.28 -25.58
CA PHE A 197 1.36 -5.57 -26.19
C PHE A 197 2.64 -6.43 -26.30
N PRO A 198 2.55 -7.75 -26.08
CA PRO A 198 3.68 -8.67 -26.20
C PRO A 198 4.21 -8.82 -27.64
#